data_AF-A0A7X8BQU1-F1
#
_entry.id   AF-A0A7X8BQU1-F1
#
_cell.length_a   1.000
_cell.length_b   1.000
_cell.length_c   1.000
_cell.angle_alpha   90.00
_cell.angle_beta   90.00
_cell.angle_gamma   90.00
#
_symmetry.space_group_name_H-M   'P 1'
#
loop_
_entity.id
_entity.type
_entity.pdbx_description
1 polymer ?
#
loop_
_entity_poly.entity_id
_entity_poly.type
_entity_poly.pdbx_seq_one_letter_code
_entity_poly.pdbx_strand_id
1 'polypeptide(L)'
;MILIHRATIINEGETYEGSVLIERDRITRLFRGDVPESYFKQCREVMDARGLWLMPGAIDDQVHFREPGLTHKGDLYTESRAAVAGGVTSFMEMPNTQPQTTNLDELEKKFELAASKSVANFSFYLGATNDNLSELKRVNKKEVCGVKVFMGSSTGNMLVDDKRTLQEIFAEVDILIATHCENEEIIQENLALYRAKYGEEIPVKYHPLIRDAEACYRSSAEAVELADKYGSQLHVLHLST
;
A
#
# COMPACT_ATOMS: atom_id res chain seq x y z
N MET A 1 -23.84 -16.10 -15.61
CA MET A 1 -22.38 -16.00 -15.85
C MET A 1 -22.09 -14.75 -16.68
N ILE A 2 -20.90 -14.16 -16.58
CA ILE A 2 -20.43 -13.09 -17.46
C ILE A 2 -19.29 -13.66 -18.30
N LEU A 3 -19.24 -13.35 -19.59
CA LEU A 3 -18.15 -13.74 -20.48
C LEU A 3 -17.47 -12.49 -21.05
N ILE A 4 -16.19 -12.30 -20.75
CA ILE A 4 -15.34 -11.34 -21.47
C ILE A 4 -14.75 -12.10 -22.66
N HIS A 5 -15.16 -11.74 -23.88
CA HIS A 5 -14.92 -12.52 -25.08
C HIS A 5 -13.89 -11.86 -25.99
N ARG A 6 -12.95 -12.65 -26.53
CA ARG A 6 -11.94 -12.23 -27.52
C ARG A 6 -11.01 -11.08 -27.09
N ALA A 7 -10.66 -11.02 -25.80
CA ALA A 7 -9.64 -10.09 -25.33
C ALA A 7 -8.23 -10.60 -25.68
N THR A 8 -7.26 -9.69 -25.73
CA THR A 8 -5.85 -10.05 -25.56
C THR A 8 -5.57 -10.19 -24.06
N ILE A 9 -5.46 -11.43 -23.57
CA ILE A 9 -5.23 -11.73 -22.15
C ILE A 9 -3.73 -11.67 -21.88
N ILE A 10 -3.35 -10.92 -20.84
CA ILE A 10 -1.96 -10.81 -20.37
C ILE A 10 -1.92 -11.35 -18.94
N ASN A 11 -1.26 -12.48 -18.73
CA ASN A 11 -1.18 -13.12 -17.42
C ASN A 11 0.07 -14.00 -17.31
N GLU A 12 0.76 -13.96 -16.17
CA GLU A 12 1.88 -14.86 -15.83
C GLU A 12 2.98 -14.94 -16.91
N GLY A 13 3.29 -13.80 -17.55
CA GLY A 13 4.33 -13.70 -18.59
C GLY A 13 3.87 -14.14 -19.98
N GLU A 14 2.62 -14.56 -20.15
CA GLU A 14 2.05 -14.91 -21.45
C GLU A 14 1.10 -13.82 -21.97
N THR A 15 0.98 -13.76 -23.30
CA THR A 15 0.02 -12.90 -24.00
C THR A 15 -0.64 -13.71 -25.10
N TYR A 16 -1.97 -13.82 -25.07
CA TYR A 16 -2.73 -14.60 -26.06
C TYR A 16 -4.16 -14.08 -26.22
N GLU A 17 -4.77 -14.27 -27.39
CA GLU A 17 -6.18 -14.01 -27.57
C GLU A 17 -7.05 -15.08 -26.90
N GLY A 18 -8.09 -14.66 -26.19
CA GLY A 18 -8.93 -15.60 -25.46
C GLY A 18 -10.18 -14.98 -24.85
N SER A 19 -10.85 -15.77 -24.02
CA SER A 19 -12.05 -15.34 -23.29
C SER A 19 -11.99 -15.78 -21.83
N VAL A 20 -12.60 -14.99 -20.95
CA VAL A 20 -12.66 -15.25 -19.50
C VAL A 20 -14.11 -15.37 -19.07
N LEU A 21 -14.44 -16.51 -18.44
CA LEU A 21 -15.75 -16.76 -17.85
C LEU A 21 -15.72 -16.42 -16.37
N ILE A 22 -16.68 -15.61 -15.95
CA ILE A 22 -16.88 -15.18 -14.58
C ILE A 22 -18.23 -15.70 -14.09
N GLU A 23 -18.21 -16.39 -12.96
CA GLU A 23 -19.40 -16.87 -12.28
C GLU A 23 -19.43 -16.35 -10.86
N ARG A 24 -20.54 -15.65 -10.53
CA ARG A 24 -20.62 -14.84 -9.31
C ARG A 24 -19.45 -13.85 -9.30
N ASP A 25 -18.48 -14.05 -8.41
CA ASP A 25 -17.36 -13.14 -8.18
C ASP A 25 -16.00 -13.83 -8.41
N ARG A 26 -15.98 -14.95 -9.14
CA ARG A 26 -14.77 -15.72 -9.42
C ARG A 26 -14.62 -15.99 -10.91
N ILE A 27 -13.38 -15.98 -11.38
CA ILE A 27 -13.01 -16.53 -12.67
C ILE A 27 -13.13 -18.06 -12.57
N THR A 28 -13.94 -18.67 -13.43
CA THR A 28 -14.15 -20.13 -13.44
C THR A 28 -13.51 -20.83 -14.63
N ARG A 29 -13.26 -20.12 -15.72
CA ARG A 29 -12.64 -20.69 -16.92
C ARG A 29 -11.94 -19.65 -17.79
N LEU A 30 -10.85 -20.09 -18.42
CA LEU A 30 -10.15 -19.39 -19.51
C LEU A 30 -10.29 -20.20 -20.80
N PHE A 31 -10.56 -19.53 -21.92
CA PHE A 31 -10.60 -20.13 -23.25
C PHE A 31 -9.51 -19.50 -24.11
N ARG A 32 -8.56 -20.30 -24.64
CA ARG A 32 -7.50 -19.85 -25.57
C ARG A 32 -7.90 -19.91 -27.04
N GLY A 33 -9.20 -19.92 -27.32
CA GLY A 33 -9.77 -20.14 -28.64
C GLY A 33 -11.29 -20.03 -28.59
N ASP A 34 -11.97 -20.80 -29.43
CA ASP A 34 -13.43 -20.73 -29.51
C ASP A 34 -14.11 -21.11 -28.20
N VAL A 35 -15.12 -20.32 -27.84
CA VAL A 35 -15.99 -20.59 -26.70
C VAL A 35 -17.14 -21.47 -27.20
N PRO A 36 -17.46 -22.61 -26.56
CA PRO A 36 -18.60 -23.43 -26.96
C PRO A 36 -19.93 -22.67 -26.88
N GLU A 37 -20.82 -22.87 -27.85
CA GLU A 37 -22.12 -22.17 -27.95
C GLU A 37 -22.97 -22.30 -26.67
N SER A 38 -22.83 -23.41 -25.95
CA SER A 38 -23.52 -23.65 -24.68
C SER A 38 -23.21 -22.61 -23.61
N TYR A 39 -21.99 -22.04 -23.59
CA TYR A 39 -21.62 -21.00 -22.63
C TYR A 39 -22.30 -19.67 -22.94
N PHE A 40 -22.40 -19.29 -24.22
CA PHE A 40 -23.10 -18.07 -24.62
C PHE A 40 -24.55 -18.09 -24.17
N LYS A 41 -25.24 -19.24 -24.31
CA LYS A 41 -26.65 -19.40 -23.89
C LYS A 41 -26.88 -19.28 -22.38
N GLN A 42 -25.83 -19.46 -21.58
CA GLN A 42 -25.91 -19.41 -20.11
C GLN A 42 -25.31 -18.13 -19.52
N CYS A 43 -24.68 -17.30 -20.35
CA CYS A 43 -24.18 -16.00 -19.93
C CYS A 43 -25.32 -14.98 -19.92
N ARG A 44 -25.45 -14.25 -18.82
CA ARG A 44 -26.37 -13.10 -18.73
C ARG A 44 -25.83 -11.89 -19.50
N GLU A 45 -24.52 -11.88 -19.73
CA GLU A 45 -23.79 -10.80 -20.36
C GLU A 45 -22.57 -11.35 -21.07
N VAL A 46 -22.33 -10.86 -22.29
CA VAL A 46 -21.17 -11.18 -23.11
C VAL A 46 -20.57 -9.86 -23.57
N MET A 47 -19.33 -9.59 -23.17
CA MET A 47 -18.60 -8.37 -23.49
C MET A 47 -17.62 -8.68 -24.63
N ASP A 48 -17.80 -8.09 -25.82
CA ASP A 48 -16.79 -8.20 -26.89
C ASP A 48 -15.62 -7.27 -26.56
N ALA A 49 -14.49 -7.87 -26.21
CA ALA A 49 -13.27 -7.18 -25.80
C ALA A 49 -12.18 -7.27 -26.88
N ARG A 50 -12.57 -7.48 -28.15
CA ARG A 50 -11.61 -7.55 -29.27
C ARG A 50 -10.81 -6.27 -29.42
N GLY A 51 -9.50 -6.43 -29.55
CA GLY A 51 -8.55 -5.32 -29.62
C GLY A 51 -8.30 -4.63 -28.27
N LEU A 52 -8.92 -5.11 -27.18
CA LEU A 52 -8.66 -4.63 -25.82
C LEU A 52 -7.73 -5.61 -25.08
N TRP A 53 -6.99 -5.07 -24.13
CA TRP A 53 -6.18 -5.86 -23.20
C TRP A 53 -7.01 -6.21 -21.96
N LEU A 54 -6.95 -7.47 -21.55
CA LEU A 54 -7.52 -7.94 -20.30
C LEU A 54 -6.38 -8.39 -19.40
N MET A 55 -6.25 -7.69 -18.27
CA MET A 55 -5.22 -7.91 -17.27
C MET A 55 -5.88 -8.18 -15.92
N PRO A 56 -5.20 -8.88 -14.99
CA PRO A 56 -5.56 -8.82 -13.58
C PRO A 56 -5.63 -7.36 -13.13
N GLY A 57 -6.63 -7.02 -12.30
CA GLY A 57 -6.71 -5.68 -11.73
C GLY A 57 -5.48 -5.39 -10.88
N ALA A 58 -4.99 -4.16 -10.95
CA ALA A 58 -3.80 -3.76 -10.21
C ALA A 58 -4.07 -3.81 -8.69
N ILE A 59 -3.03 -4.18 -7.94
CA ILE A 59 -3.02 -4.18 -6.48
C ILE A 59 -2.05 -3.09 -6.06
N ASP A 60 -2.57 -2.04 -5.43
CA ASP A 60 -1.79 -0.88 -4.96
C ASP A 60 -1.42 -1.09 -3.50
N ASP A 61 -0.13 -1.28 -3.20
CA ASP A 61 0.34 -1.58 -1.86
C ASP A 61 0.56 -0.34 -0.97
N GLN A 62 0.35 0.87 -1.51
CA GLN A 62 0.58 2.08 -0.74
C GLN A 62 -0.36 3.22 -1.14
N VAL A 63 -1.47 3.31 -0.38
CA VAL A 63 -2.39 4.45 -0.49
C VAL A 63 -2.59 5.19 0.83
N HIS A 64 -3.11 6.40 0.74
CA HIS A 64 -3.52 7.21 1.89
C HIS A 64 -4.91 7.81 1.64
N PHE A 65 -5.96 7.07 1.97
CA PHE A 65 -7.35 7.47 1.70
C PHE A 65 -7.94 8.40 2.76
N ARG A 66 -7.14 8.78 3.78
CA ARG A 66 -7.40 9.90 4.71
C ARG A 66 -8.63 9.72 5.60
N GLU A 67 -9.14 8.51 5.72
CA GLU A 67 -10.29 8.20 6.57
C GLU A 67 -9.91 7.11 7.59
N PRO A 68 -10.12 7.33 8.90
CA PRO A 68 -10.91 8.39 9.54
C PRO A 68 -10.23 9.77 9.67
N GLY A 69 -11.06 10.79 9.95
CA GLY A 69 -10.70 12.11 10.50
C GLY A 69 -10.11 13.15 9.55
N LEU A 70 -9.59 12.76 8.38
CA LEU A 70 -9.01 13.68 7.40
C LEU A 70 -9.83 13.74 6.09
N THR A 71 -11.14 13.46 6.17
CA THR A 71 -12.03 13.24 5.02
C THR A 71 -12.24 14.47 4.11
N HIS A 72 -11.88 15.66 4.58
CA HIS A 72 -11.84 16.86 3.72
C HIS A 72 -10.79 16.76 2.59
N LYS A 73 -9.87 15.79 2.67
CA LYS A 73 -8.82 15.54 1.66
C LYS A 73 -9.19 14.43 0.67
N GLY A 74 -10.08 13.53 1.05
CA GLY A 74 -10.39 12.25 0.40
C GLY A 74 -10.93 11.25 1.42
N ASP A 75 -11.69 10.25 0.99
CA ASP A 75 -12.26 9.22 1.87
C ASP A 75 -12.30 7.83 1.20
N LEU A 76 -12.64 6.78 1.97
CA LEU A 76 -12.61 5.40 1.46
C LEU A 76 -13.54 5.19 0.25
N TYR A 77 -14.64 5.93 0.12
CA TYR A 77 -15.57 5.82 -1.00
C TYR A 77 -15.06 6.54 -2.24
N THR A 78 -14.62 7.77 -2.09
CA THR A 78 -14.14 8.64 -3.17
C THR A 78 -12.85 8.10 -3.79
N GLU A 79 -11.88 7.73 -2.96
CA GLU A 79 -10.57 7.29 -3.42
C GLU A 79 -10.60 5.85 -3.99
N SER A 80 -11.39 4.94 -3.41
CA SER A 80 -11.57 3.60 -4.00
C SER A 80 -12.28 3.64 -5.36
N ARG A 81 -13.18 4.62 -5.57
CA ARG A 81 -13.80 4.87 -6.88
C ARG A 81 -12.79 5.38 -7.90
N ALA A 82 -11.88 6.25 -7.48
CA ALA A 82 -10.78 6.69 -8.34
C ALA A 82 -9.86 5.51 -8.69
N ALA A 83 -9.55 4.64 -7.72
CA ALA A 83 -8.76 3.43 -7.93
C ALA A 83 -9.36 2.51 -9.00
N VAL A 84 -10.64 2.12 -8.87
CA VAL A 84 -11.28 1.23 -9.86
C VAL A 84 -11.43 1.87 -11.23
N ALA A 85 -11.62 3.20 -11.31
CA ALA A 85 -11.64 3.93 -12.58
C ALA A 85 -10.27 3.89 -13.29
N GLY A 86 -9.17 3.76 -12.54
CA GLY A 86 -7.81 3.57 -13.04
C GLY A 86 -7.41 2.11 -13.27
N GLY A 87 -8.28 1.14 -13.00
CA GLY A 87 -7.97 -0.30 -13.10
C GLY A 87 -7.30 -0.92 -11.87
N VAL A 88 -7.21 -0.18 -10.75
CA VAL A 88 -6.79 -0.70 -9.45
C VAL A 88 -7.99 -1.33 -8.75
N THR A 89 -7.92 -2.62 -8.46
CA THR A 89 -9.05 -3.39 -7.87
C THR A 89 -8.85 -3.75 -6.42
N SER A 90 -7.64 -3.54 -5.89
CA SER A 90 -7.29 -3.80 -4.49
C SER A 90 -6.29 -2.76 -4.01
N PHE A 91 -6.40 -2.31 -2.76
CA PHE A 91 -5.44 -1.39 -2.16
C PHE A 91 -5.02 -1.79 -0.75
N MET A 92 -3.85 -1.30 -0.31
CA MET A 92 -3.34 -1.41 1.04
C MET A 92 -3.11 -0.01 1.61
N GLU A 93 -3.90 0.38 2.61
CA GLU A 93 -3.85 1.75 3.11
C GLU A 93 -2.95 1.88 4.35
N MET A 94 -2.20 2.98 4.37
CA MET A 94 -1.25 3.34 5.42
C MET A 94 -1.97 3.78 6.72
N PRO A 95 -1.31 3.67 7.90
CA PRO A 95 -1.96 3.85 9.20
C PRO A 95 -2.09 5.33 9.65
N ASN A 96 -1.61 6.28 8.85
CA ASN A 96 -1.48 7.69 9.21
C ASN A 96 -2.76 8.52 8.99
N THR A 97 -3.87 8.00 9.52
CA THR A 97 -5.19 8.64 9.61
C THR A 97 -5.38 9.34 10.96
N GLN A 98 -6.58 9.85 11.23
CA GLN A 98 -6.93 10.46 12.52
C GLN A 98 -8.24 9.86 13.08
N PRO A 99 -8.21 8.99 14.10
CA PRO A 99 -7.01 8.45 14.77
C PRO A 99 -6.13 7.61 13.85
N GLN A 100 -4.88 7.42 14.28
CA GLN A 100 -3.92 6.56 13.60
C GLN A 100 -4.28 5.08 13.84
N THR A 101 -4.04 4.23 12.85
CA THR A 101 -4.27 2.78 12.96
C THR A 101 -3.08 2.12 13.63
N THR A 102 -2.90 2.35 14.94
CA THR A 102 -1.73 1.88 15.74
C THR A 102 -2.11 0.88 16.84
N ASN A 103 -3.37 0.45 16.89
CA ASN A 103 -3.84 -0.62 17.76
C ASN A 103 -4.92 -1.44 17.04
N LEU A 104 -5.24 -2.61 17.59
CA LEU A 104 -6.19 -3.54 16.98
C LEU A 104 -7.63 -3.00 16.92
N ASP A 105 -8.05 -2.18 17.90
CA ASP A 105 -9.40 -1.60 17.91
C ASP A 105 -9.60 -0.61 16.76
N GLU A 106 -8.62 0.26 16.51
CA GLU A 106 -8.66 1.20 15.38
C GLU A 106 -8.51 0.49 14.03
N LEU A 107 -7.79 -0.63 14.01
CA LEU A 107 -7.70 -1.48 12.83
C LEU A 107 -9.05 -2.14 12.50
N GLU A 108 -9.73 -2.72 13.50
CA GLU A 108 -11.05 -3.34 13.34
C GLU A 108 -12.09 -2.32 12.86
N LYS A 109 -12.15 -1.14 13.51
CA LYS A 109 -13.02 -0.03 13.07
C LYS A 109 -12.77 0.37 11.62
N LYS A 110 -11.51 0.35 11.19
CA LYS A 110 -11.13 0.70 9.81
C LYS A 110 -11.57 -0.36 8.80
N PHE A 111 -11.47 -1.65 9.15
CA PHE A 111 -12.05 -2.73 8.35
C PHE A 111 -13.57 -2.60 8.22
N GLU A 112 -14.29 -2.34 9.32
CA GLU A 112 -15.74 -2.13 9.29
C GLU A 112 -16.13 -0.93 8.42
N LEU A 113 -15.40 0.18 8.57
CA LEU A 113 -15.64 1.39 7.81
C LEU A 113 -15.44 1.16 6.30
N ALA A 114 -14.34 0.51 5.92
CA ALA A 114 -14.05 0.19 4.53
C ALA A 114 -15.03 -0.82 3.94
N ALA A 115 -15.48 -1.81 4.71
CA ALA A 115 -16.51 -2.75 4.28
C ALA A 115 -17.84 -2.07 3.95
N SER A 116 -18.15 -0.95 4.61
CA SER A 116 -19.38 -0.18 4.36
C SER A 116 -19.28 0.82 3.20
N LYS A 117 -18.06 1.18 2.74
CA LYS A 117 -17.84 2.31 1.83
C LYS A 117 -17.02 1.98 0.58
N SER A 118 -16.02 1.11 0.68
CA SER A 118 -15.08 0.88 -0.41
C SER A 118 -15.75 0.16 -1.59
N VAL A 119 -15.41 0.57 -2.81
CA VAL A 119 -15.80 -0.14 -4.05
C VAL A 119 -14.68 -1.04 -4.59
N ALA A 120 -13.51 -1.04 -3.97
CA ALA A 120 -12.37 -1.92 -4.26
C ALA A 120 -12.10 -2.85 -3.06
N ASN A 121 -11.32 -3.92 -3.28
CA ASN A 121 -10.83 -4.75 -2.18
C ASN A 121 -9.80 -3.97 -1.35
N PHE A 122 -9.64 -4.32 -0.07
CA PHE A 122 -8.78 -3.58 0.83
C PHE A 122 -8.08 -4.47 1.86
N SER A 123 -6.91 -4.02 2.28
CA SER A 123 -6.27 -4.39 3.55
C SER A 123 -5.60 -3.15 4.13
N PHE A 124 -5.12 -3.25 5.36
CA PHE A 124 -4.54 -2.13 6.11
C PHE A 124 -3.20 -2.54 6.71
N TYR A 125 -2.27 -1.58 6.77
CA TYR A 125 -1.09 -1.71 7.61
C TYR A 125 -1.45 -1.34 9.05
N LEU A 126 -0.90 -2.08 10.01
CA LEU A 126 -0.85 -1.62 11.41
C LEU A 126 0.39 -0.73 11.58
N GLY A 127 0.21 0.48 12.08
CA GLY A 127 1.31 1.43 12.30
C GLY A 127 2.09 1.13 13.57
N ALA A 128 3.42 1.15 13.46
CA ALA A 128 4.30 1.13 14.61
C ALA A 128 4.47 2.54 15.21
N THR A 129 4.59 2.60 16.52
CA THR A 129 5.05 3.75 17.30
C THR A 129 6.10 3.28 18.30
N ASN A 130 6.72 4.21 19.02
CA ASN A 130 7.68 3.86 20.09
C ASN A 130 7.05 3.07 21.26
N ASP A 131 5.71 3.03 21.37
CA ASP A 131 5.02 2.58 22.58
C ASP A 131 4.08 1.37 22.37
N ASN A 132 3.90 0.88 21.13
CA ASN A 132 2.83 -0.08 20.80
C ASN A 132 3.30 -1.48 20.39
N LEU A 133 4.53 -1.88 20.72
CA LEU A 133 5.08 -3.20 20.37
C LEU A 133 4.14 -4.37 20.75
N SER A 134 3.44 -4.27 21.88
CA SER A 134 2.48 -5.28 22.33
C SER A 134 1.31 -5.48 21.37
N GLU A 135 0.82 -4.42 20.72
CA GLU A 135 -0.22 -4.48 19.69
C GLU A 135 0.33 -5.12 18.40
N LEU A 136 1.54 -4.73 17.99
CA LEU A 136 2.20 -5.28 16.80
C LEU A 136 2.37 -6.81 16.89
N LYS A 137 2.74 -7.32 18.07
CA LYS A 137 2.90 -8.76 18.31
C LYS A 137 1.59 -9.54 18.34
N ARG A 138 0.46 -8.87 18.55
CA ARG A 138 -0.87 -9.49 18.64
C ARG A 138 -1.62 -9.49 17.31
N VAL A 139 -1.11 -8.79 16.29
CA VAL A 139 -1.79 -8.65 15.01
C VAL A 139 -1.97 -10.00 14.32
N ASN A 140 -3.17 -10.24 13.78
CA ASN A 140 -3.43 -11.42 12.98
C ASN A 140 -2.85 -11.22 11.58
N LYS A 141 -1.72 -11.89 11.29
CA LYS A 141 -1.03 -11.82 10.00
C LYS A 141 -1.84 -12.28 8.78
N LYS A 142 -3.04 -12.85 8.98
CA LYS A 142 -3.97 -13.21 7.90
C LYS A 142 -4.94 -12.09 7.52
N GLU A 143 -5.04 -11.04 8.34
CA GLU A 143 -6.01 -9.96 8.14
C GLU A 143 -5.34 -8.68 7.64
N VAL A 144 -4.11 -8.40 8.08
CA VAL A 144 -3.33 -7.23 7.65
C VAL A 144 -2.32 -7.56 6.56
N CYS A 145 -1.94 -6.55 5.79
CA CYS A 145 -0.91 -6.66 4.76
C CYS A 145 0.53 -6.49 5.30
N GLY A 146 0.68 -5.98 6.54
CA GLY A 146 1.97 -5.81 7.19
C GLY A 146 1.93 -4.83 8.34
N VAL A 147 3.09 -4.55 8.91
CA VAL A 147 3.33 -3.45 9.85
C VAL A 147 4.06 -2.33 9.12
N LYS A 148 3.60 -1.08 9.28
CA LYS A 148 4.25 0.10 8.71
C LYS A 148 5.06 0.83 9.79
N VAL A 149 6.36 1.01 9.52
CA VAL A 149 7.28 1.79 10.35
C VAL A 149 7.72 3.05 9.58
N PHE A 150 7.70 4.21 10.23
CA PHE A 150 8.30 5.43 9.70
C PHE A 150 9.61 5.67 10.45
N MET A 151 10.74 5.46 9.76
CA MET A 151 12.10 5.67 10.30
C MET A 151 12.61 7.10 10.10
N GLY A 152 11.75 7.96 9.53
CA GLY A 152 12.00 9.37 9.25
C GLY A 152 10.72 10.10 8.94
N SER A 153 10.73 11.43 9.10
CA SER A 153 9.72 12.37 8.61
C SER A 153 8.29 11.84 8.63
N SER A 154 7.78 11.69 9.84
CA SER A 154 6.40 11.27 10.06
C SER A 154 5.53 12.44 10.53
N THR A 155 4.23 12.25 10.45
CA THR A 155 3.23 13.16 11.02
C THR A 155 2.81 12.67 12.40
N GLY A 156 3.04 13.47 13.44
CA GLY A 156 2.67 13.12 14.83
C GLY A 156 3.54 12.00 15.41
N ASN A 157 2.95 11.16 16.28
CA ASN A 157 3.68 10.15 17.08
C ASN A 157 4.05 8.85 16.34
N MET A 158 4.04 8.81 15.01
CA MET A 158 4.39 7.59 14.24
C MET A 158 5.86 7.54 13.80
N LEU A 159 6.65 8.57 14.09
CA LEU A 159 8.09 8.47 13.96
C LEU A 159 8.60 7.48 15.01
N VAL A 160 9.29 6.43 14.57
CA VAL A 160 9.96 5.47 15.44
C VAL A 160 11.44 5.79 15.44
N ASP A 161 11.85 6.65 16.37
CA ASP A 161 13.22 7.16 16.55
C ASP A 161 13.95 6.53 17.76
N ASP A 162 13.23 5.80 18.62
CA ASP A 162 13.86 5.02 19.68
C ASP A 162 14.53 3.78 19.08
N LYS A 163 15.87 3.77 19.10
CA LYS A 163 16.69 2.68 18.55
C LYS A 163 16.40 1.33 19.18
N ARG A 164 16.04 1.30 20.47
CA ARG A 164 15.70 0.06 21.15
C ARG A 164 14.35 -0.44 20.66
N THR A 165 13.33 0.41 20.57
CA THR A 165 12.03 0.04 20.01
C THR A 165 12.17 -0.45 18.58
N LEU A 166 12.96 0.24 17.74
CA LEU A 166 13.20 -0.20 16.37
C LEU A 166 13.83 -1.61 16.32
N GLN A 167 14.83 -1.89 17.16
CA GLN A 167 15.41 -3.24 17.27
C GLN A 167 14.38 -4.27 17.74
N GLU A 168 13.56 -3.96 18.74
CA GLU A 168 12.54 -4.86 19.27
C GLU A 168 11.44 -5.15 18.22
N ILE A 169 11.05 -4.16 17.41
CA ILE A 169 10.11 -4.36 16.29
C ILE A 169 10.68 -5.37 15.29
N PHE A 170 11.90 -5.15 14.80
CA PHE A 170 12.51 -6.06 13.83
C PHE A 170 12.76 -7.46 14.43
N ALA A 171 13.08 -7.54 15.72
CA ALA A 171 13.34 -8.82 16.40
C ALA A 171 12.08 -9.65 16.71
N GLU A 172 10.96 -8.99 17.05
CA GLU A 172 9.81 -9.67 17.68
C GLU A 172 8.54 -9.69 16.83
N VAL A 173 8.46 -8.91 15.76
CA VAL A 173 7.26 -8.83 14.92
C VAL A 173 7.36 -9.84 13.76
N ASP A 174 6.54 -10.90 13.82
CA ASP A 174 6.50 -12.00 12.82
C ASP A 174 5.54 -11.72 11.65
N ILE A 175 5.73 -10.57 10.97
CA ILE A 175 5.04 -10.23 9.72
C ILE A 175 5.91 -9.29 8.89
N LEU A 176 5.56 -9.08 7.62
CA LEU A 176 6.18 -8.09 6.73
C LEU A 176 6.25 -6.71 7.39
N ILE A 177 7.45 -6.15 7.48
CA ILE A 177 7.72 -4.79 7.95
C ILE A 177 7.93 -3.90 6.73
N ALA A 178 6.98 -3.01 6.46
CA ALA A 178 7.09 -2.00 5.43
C ALA A 178 7.66 -0.71 6.04
N THR A 179 8.70 -0.14 5.43
CA THR A 179 9.42 1.02 5.98
C THR A 179 9.34 2.22 5.06
N HIS A 180 9.18 3.41 5.66
CA HIS A 180 9.54 4.68 5.05
C HIS A 180 10.91 5.09 5.60
N CYS A 181 11.89 5.22 4.71
CA CYS A 181 13.29 5.38 5.06
C CYS A 181 13.83 6.74 4.60
N GLU A 182 13.92 7.69 5.52
CA GLU A 182 14.67 8.94 5.33
C GLU A 182 15.31 9.32 6.68
N ASN A 183 16.59 9.66 6.73
CA ASN A 183 17.25 9.95 8.01
C ASN A 183 16.92 11.37 8.48
N GLU A 184 16.23 11.48 9.62
CA GLU A 184 15.73 12.75 10.16
C GLU A 184 16.87 13.70 10.57
N GLU A 185 17.99 13.18 11.10
CA GLU A 185 19.14 14.00 11.50
C GLU A 185 19.72 14.75 10.29
N ILE A 186 19.98 14.05 9.19
CA ILE A 186 20.46 14.65 7.92
C ILE A 186 19.45 15.65 7.38
N ILE A 187 18.15 15.31 7.41
CA ILE A 187 17.09 16.22 6.95
C ILE A 187 17.07 17.51 7.77
N GLN A 188 17.18 17.43 9.10
CA GLN A 188 17.15 18.61 9.97
C GLN A 188 18.41 19.46 9.81
N GLU A 189 19.58 18.85 9.65
CA GLU A 189 20.83 19.55 9.34
C GLU A 189 20.72 20.31 8.01
N ASN A 190 20.27 19.64 6.95
CA ASN A 190 20.07 20.27 5.65
C ASN A 190 19.01 21.38 5.73
N LEU A 191 17.88 21.14 6.39
CA LEU A 191 16.81 22.12 6.58
C LEU A 191 17.33 23.37 7.29
N ALA A 192 18.16 23.23 8.32
CA ALA A 192 18.79 24.35 9.01
C ALA A 192 19.68 25.19 8.07
N LEU A 193 20.46 24.54 7.19
CA LEU A 193 21.30 25.22 6.20
C LEU A 193 20.46 26.04 5.20
N TYR A 194 19.32 25.51 4.75
CA TYR A 194 18.43 26.22 3.83
C TYR A 194 17.60 27.30 4.53
N ARG A 195 17.14 27.07 5.76
CA ARG A 195 16.49 28.10 6.60
C ARG A 195 17.41 29.29 6.85
N ALA A 196 18.70 29.06 7.10
CA ALA A 196 19.66 30.14 7.28
C ALA A 196 19.84 31.02 6.03
N LYS A 197 19.57 30.49 4.83
CA LYS A 197 19.70 31.21 3.55
C LYS A 197 18.41 31.87 3.08
N TYR A 198 17.26 31.25 3.35
CA TYR A 198 15.98 31.63 2.76
C TYR A 198 14.89 31.99 3.78
N GLY A 199 15.17 31.86 5.08
CA GLY A 199 14.16 31.96 6.13
C GLY A 199 13.17 30.78 6.08
N GLU A 200 11.93 31.01 6.51
CA GLU A 200 10.88 29.98 6.49
C GLU A 200 10.30 29.74 5.09
N GLU A 201 10.44 30.70 4.17
CA GLU A 201 9.92 30.62 2.80
C GLU A 201 10.93 29.96 1.85
N ILE A 202 11.32 28.72 2.16
CA ILE A 202 12.28 27.96 1.35
C ILE A 202 11.64 27.56 0.01
N PRO A 203 12.23 27.92 -1.15
CA PRO A 203 11.71 27.49 -2.44
C PRO A 203 11.64 25.97 -2.61
N VAL A 204 10.54 25.45 -3.15
CA VAL A 204 10.27 24.00 -3.32
C VAL A 204 11.38 23.24 -4.06
N LYS A 205 12.12 23.90 -4.96
CA LYS A 205 13.25 23.30 -5.68
C LYS A 205 14.38 22.79 -4.76
N TYR A 206 14.42 23.23 -3.51
CA TYR A 206 15.38 22.77 -2.51
C TYR A 206 14.87 21.58 -1.68
N HIS A 207 13.62 21.16 -1.83
CA HIS A 207 13.09 19.97 -1.18
C HIS A 207 13.96 18.72 -1.38
N PRO A 208 14.40 18.34 -2.61
CA PRO A 208 15.28 17.19 -2.81
C PRO A 208 16.74 17.43 -2.37
N LEU A 209 17.11 18.66 -1.99
CA LEU A 209 18.42 18.94 -1.39
C LEU A 209 18.36 18.98 0.14
N ILE A 210 17.15 19.12 0.70
CA ILE A 210 16.90 18.98 2.13
C ILE A 210 16.73 17.50 2.47
N ARG A 211 15.90 16.83 1.68
CA ARG A 211 15.60 15.40 1.73
C ARG A 211 16.40 14.69 0.65
N ASP A 212 17.71 14.69 0.83
CA ASP A 212 18.65 14.25 -0.19
C ASP A 212 18.79 12.73 -0.26
N ALA A 213 19.53 12.27 -1.27
CA ALA A 213 19.80 10.85 -1.48
C ALA A 213 20.53 10.19 -0.31
N GLU A 214 21.37 10.92 0.41
CA GLU A 214 22.11 10.40 1.56
C GLU A 214 21.16 10.13 2.74
N ALA A 215 20.18 11.02 2.99
CA ALA A 215 19.15 10.80 3.98
C ALA A 215 18.35 9.52 3.69
N CYS A 216 17.92 9.32 2.44
CA CYS A 216 17.23 8.10 2.01
C CYS A 216 18.12 6.86 2.21
N TYR A 217 19.33 6.89 1.65
CA TYR A 217 20.27 5.77 1.67
C TYR A 217 20.63 5.33 3.10
N ARG A 218 20.94 6.27 4.00
CA ARG A 218 21.32 5.97 5.39
C ARG A 218 20.22 5.24 6.14
N SER A 219 18.99 5.73 6.03
CA SER A 219 17.84 5.11 6.70
C SER A 219 17.51 3.74 6.09
N SER A 220 17.59 3.60 4.76
CA SER A 220 17.38 2.31 4.09
C SER A 220 18.46 1.29 4.45
N ALA A 221 19.73 1.71 4.55
CA ALA A 221 20.83 0.84 4.97
C ALA A 221 20.63 0.34 6.41
N GLU A 222 20.24 1.22 7.34
CA GLU A 222 19.93 0.82 8.72
C GLU A 222 18.76 -0.17 8.78
N ALA A 223 17.69 0.05 8.00
CA ALA A 223 16.56 -0.88 7.92
C ALA A 223 17.01 -2.26 7.43
N VAL A 224 17.86 -2.31 6.40
CA VAL A 224 18.42 -3.56 5.86
C VAL A 224 19.32 -4.27 6.88
N GLU A 225 20.19 -3.53 7.58
CA GLU A 225 21.06 -4.08 8.63
C GLU A 225 20.24 -4.71 9.77
N LEU A 226 19.15 -4.06 10.18
CA LEU A 226 18.23 -4.60 11.20
C LEU A 226 17.50 -5.85 10.69
N ALA A 227 16.99 -5.82 9.46
CA ALA A 227 16.31 -6.97 8.87
C ALA A 227 17.25 -8.18 8.73
N ASP A 228 18.48 -7.98 8.29
CA ASP A 228 19.49 -9.04 8.17
C ASP A 228 19.86 -9.60 9.55
N LYS A 229 20.11 -8.71 10.53
CA LYS A 229 20.47 -9.11 11.90
C LYS A 229 19.41 -9.97 12.59
N TYR A 230 18.12 -9.68 12.37
CA TYR A 230 17.02 -10.35 13.05
C TYR A 230 16.25 -11.35 12.17
N GLY A 231 16.56 -11.44 10.88
CA GLY A 231 15.88 -12.32 9.93
C GLY A 231 14.45 -11.88 9.60
N SER A 232 14.15 -10.58 9.71
CA SER A 232 12.82 -10.02 9.48
C SER A 232 12.51 -9.91 7.98
N GLN A 233 11.23 -10.01 7.61
CA GLN A 233 10.79 -9.69 6.24
C GLN A 233 10.65 -8.18 6.09
N LEU A 234 11.56 -7.56 5.35
CA LEU A 234 11.57 -6.12 5.07
C LEU A 234 11.03 -5.80 3.68
N HIS A 235 10.21 -4.76 3.59
CA HIS A 235 9.85 -4.10 2.35
C HIS A 235 10.13 -2.59 2.48
N VAL A 236 11.09 -2.08 1.70
CA VAL A 236 11.40 -0.64 1.65
C VAL A 236 10.49 0.01 0.61
N LEU A 237 9.66 0.94 1.05
CA LEU A 237 8.67 1.60 0.19
C LEU A 237 9.31 2.70 -0.67
N HIS A 238 8.67 3.00 -1.80
CA HIS A 238 8.87 4.18 -2.65
C HIS A 238 10.34 4.63 -2.83
N LEU A 239 11.20 3.71 -3.26
CA LEU A 239 12.59 4.04 -3.60
C LEU A 239 12.65 5.21 -4.60
N SER A 240 13.49 6.20 -4.30
CA SER A 240 13.65 7.42 -5.10
C SER A 240 15.08 7.64 -5.60
N THR A 241 16.02 6.76 -5.25
CA THR A 241 17.45 6.81 -5.57
C THR A 241 18.04 5.44 -5.77
#